data_AF-A0A4S8LWX4-F1
#
_entry.id   AF-A0A4S8LWX4-F1
#
_cell.length_a   1.000
_cell.length_b   1.000
_cell.length_c   1.000
_cell.angle_alpha   90.00
_cell.angle_beta   90.00
_cell.angle_gamma   90.00
#
_symmetry.space_group_name_H-M   'P 1'
#
loop_
_entity.id
_entity.type
_entity.pdbx_description
1 polymer ?
#
loop_
_entity_poly.entity_id
_entity_poly.type
_entity_poly.pdbx_seq_one_letter_code
_entity_poly.pdbx_strand_id
1 'polypeptide(L)' 'MLVVDPASTCDVCLDVYSVTREPYLLACGHVFCGSCLMNISPPNCPMCRRPFH' A
#
# COMPACT_ATOMS: atom_id res chain seq x y z
N MET A 1 -21.37 2.44 5.87
CA MET A 1 -20.28 3.12 6.59
C MET A 1 -19.09 2.18 6.62
N LEU A 2 -18.19 2.32 5.65
CA LEU A 2 -16.95 1.55 5.63
C LEU A 2 -16.03 2.24 6.64
N VAL A 3 -15.95 1.69 7.85
CA VAL A 3 -15.02 2.15 8.87
C VAL A 3 -13.64 1.77 8.35
N VAL A 4 -12.95 2.70 7.69
CA VAL A 4 -11.50 2.61 7.59
C VAL A 4 -11.03 2.80 9.02
N ASP A 5 -10.69 1.68 9.66
CA ASP A 5 -10.16 1.71 11.01
C ASP A 5 -8.94 2.63 11.02
N PRO A 6 -8.85 3.59 11.95
CA PRO A 6 -7.71 4.51 12.05
C PRO A 6 -6.37 3.79 12.25
N ALA A 7 -6.37 2.49 12.53
CA ALA A 7 -5.18 1.64 12.53
C ALA A 7 -4.79 1.09 11.14
N SER A 8 -5.39 1.58 10.05
CA SER A 8 -4.98 1.16 8.71
C SER A 8 -3.53 1.57 8.46
N THR A 9 -2.63 0.58 8.46
CA THR A 9 -1.20 0.72 8.26
C THR A 9 -0.77 0.06 6.95
N CYS A 10 0.34 0.51 6.40
CA CYS A 10 0.94 -0.19 5.27
C CYS A 10 1.55 -1.52 5.70
N ASP A 11 1.21 -2.60 5.01
CA ASP A 11 1.72 -3.96 5.32
C ASP A 11 3.25 -4.11 5.10
N VAL A 12 3.89 -3.17 4.40
CA VAL A 12 5.33 -3.19 4.11
C VAL A 12 6.15 -2.49 5.20
N CYS A 13 5.80 -1.23 5.51
CA CYS A 13 6.55 -0.43 6.50
C CYS A 13 5.88 -0.40 7.88
N LEU A 14 4.69 -0.98 8.02
CA LEU A 14 3.86 -1.00 9.22
C LEU A 14 3.52 0.40 9.76
N ASP A 15 3.55 1.40 8.88
CA ASP A 15 3.30 2.80 9.23
C ASP A 15 1.87 3.20 8.90
N VAL A 16 1.29 4.09 9.70
CA VAL A 16 -0.11 4.48 9.63
C VAL A 16 -0.34 5.40 8.43
N TYR A 17 -1.41 5.13 7.67
CA TYR A 17 -1.78 6.04 6.58
C TYR A 17 -2.18 7.40 7.13
N SER A 18 -1.74 8.46 6.45
CA SER A 18 -1.95 9.84 6.87
C SER A 18 -2.12 10.73 5.64
N VAL A 19 -2.44 12.01 5.82
CA VAL A 19 -2.57 12.97 4.71
C VAL A 19 -1.28 13.05 3.86
N THR A 20 -0.11 12.80 4.48
CA THR A 20 1.19 12.75 3.81
C THR A 20 1.58 11.36 3.31
N ARG A 21 0.86 10.32 3.73
CA ARG A 21 1.10 8.91 3.40
C ARG A 21 -0.20 8.31 2.89
N GLU A 22 -0.56 8.73 1.69
CA GLU A 22 -1.79 8.29 1.05
C GLU A 22 -1.70 6.78 0.71
N PRO A 23 -2.76 6.01 0.99
CA PRO A 23 -2.85 4.61 0.61
C PRO A 23 -3.08 4.46 -0.90
N TYR A 24 -2.27 3.63 -1.55
CA TYR A 24 -2.41 3.27 -2.96
C TYR A 24 -2.97 1.86 -3.09
N LEU A 25 -4.18 1.74 -3.63
CA LEU A 25 -4.81 0.47 -3.97
C LEU A 25 -4.29 -0.02 -5.32
N LEU A 26 -3.60 -1.15 -5.32
CA LEU A 26 -3.15 -1.81 -6.54
C LEU A 26 -4.29 -2.57 -7.21
N ALA A 27 -4.17 -2.82 -8.51
CA ALA A 27 -5.13 -3.63 -9.28
C ALA A 27 -5.30 -5.07 -8.74
N CYS A 28 -4.33 -5.57 -7.97
CA CYS A 28 -4.42 -6.86 -7.29
C CYS A 28 -5.25 -6.84 -5.99
N GLY A 29 -5.76 -5.67 -5.57
CA GLY A 29 -6.58 -5.48 -4.37
C GLY A 29 -5.80 -5.19 -3.09
N HIS A 30 -4.47 -5.11 -3.14
CA HIS A 30 -3.63 -4.80 -1.98
C HIS A 30 -3.32 -3.31 -1.91
N VAL A 31 -3.19 -2.78 -0.69
CA VAL A 31 -2.97 -1.35 -0.43
C VAL A 31 -1.59 -1.12 0.17
N PHE A 32 -0.83 -0.15 -0.37
CA PHE A 32 0.52 0.18 0.10
C PHE A 32 0.75 1.68 0.16
N CYS A 33 1.79 2.10 0.87
CA CYS A 33 2.19 3.49 0.91
C CYS A 33 2.91 3.90 -0.40
N GLY A 34 2.74 5.13 -0.87
CA GLY A 34 3.42 5.61 -2.10
C GLY A 34 4.95 5.48 -2.02
N SER A 35 5.54 5.75 -0.85
CA SER A 35 6.98 5.56 -0.61
C SER A 35 7.43 4.10 -0.77
N CYS A 36 6.60 3.16 -0.34
CA CYS A 36 6.84 1.73 -0.41
C CYS A 36 6.81 1.26 -1.86
N LEU A 37 5.87 1.79 -2.66
CA LEU A 37 5.74 1.49 -4.08
C LEU A 37 6.90 2.09 -4.89
N MET A 38 7.34 3.32 -4.58
CA MET A 38 8.49 3.93 -5.25
C MET A 38 9.81 3.20 -4.98
N ASN A 39 9.96 2.60 -3.80
CA ASN A 39 11.18 1.86 -3.44
C ASN A 39 11.16 0.39 -3.89
N ILE A 40 10.08 -0.06 -4.54
CA ILE A 40 9.94 -1.44 -5.00
C ILE A 40 10.50 -1.60 -6.42
N SER A 41 11.41 -2.56 -6.58
CA SER A 41 11.96 -2.94 -7.88
C SER A 41 12.25 -4.45 -7.88
N PRO A 42 11.66 -5.24 -8.79
CA PRO A 42 10.70 -4.87 -9.86
C PRO A 42 9.34 -4.40 -9.31
N PRO A 43 8.52 -3.65 -10.08
CA PRO A 43 7.21 -3.10 -9.67
C PRO A 43 6.14 -4.19 -9.50
N ASN A 44 6.33 -5.04 -8.50
CA ASN A 44 5.51 -6.20 -8.19
C ASN A 44 4.95 -6.06 -6.77
N CYS A 45 3.69 -6.45 -6.59
CA CYS A 45 3.04 -6.42 -5.29
C CYS A 45 3.81 -7.31 -4.29
N PRO A 46 4.16 -6.84 -3.09
CA PRO A 46 4.92 -7.63 -2.12
C PRO A 46 4.14 -8.83 -1.56
N MET A 47 2.81 -8.76 -1.58
CA MET A 47 1.93 -9.83 -1.07
C MET A 47 1.68 -10.94 -2.09
N CYS A 48 1.28 -10.57 -3.31
CA CYS A 48 0.85 -11.54 -4.34
C CYS A 48 1.78 -11.62 -5.55
N ARG A 49 2.86 -10.82 -5.57
CA ARG A 49 3.88 -10.76 -6.65
C ARG A 49 3.33 -10.45 -8.04
N ARG A 50 2.09 -9.96 -8.12
CA ARG A 50 1.50 -9.47 -9.37
C ARG A 50 2.15 -8.14 -9.77
N PRO A 51 2.56 -7.98 -11.04
CA PRO A 51 3.05 -6.70 -11.52
C PRO A 51 1.94 -5.66 -11.42
N PHE A 52 2.31 -4.44 -11.03
CA PHE A 52 1.46 -3.27 -11.07
C PHE A 52 2.13 -2.23 -11.98
N HIS A 53 1.35 -1.63 -12.87
CA HIS A 53 1.79 -0.60 -13.82
C HIS A 53 0.84 0.59 -13.73
#